data_AF-A0A6F8T292-F1
#
_entry.id   AF-A0A6F8T292-F1
#
_cell.length_a   1.000
_cell.length_b   1.000
_cell.length_c   1.000
_cell.angle_alpha   90.00
_cell.angle_beta   90.00
_cell.angle_gamma   90.00
#
_symmetry.space_group_name_H-M   'P 1'
#
loop_
_entity.id
_entity.type
_entity.pdbx_description
1 polymer ?
#
loop_
_entity_poly.entity_id
_entity_poly.type
_entity_poly.pdbx_seq_one_letter_code
_entity_poly.pdbx_strand_id
1 'polypeptide(L)'
;MRGCVALGQWAVQQRLAIKNPLMYAQRVIKNQLMKANIILYGQVNLGTAPTGSLLIATEHSKPVSQLMADTLKPSDNLYADSLYLHTASQINGSPLNWDEAQPVIKKFLEQQTGVDLKKAIFTDGSGLSRYNLVTPEQTISLLKFLYQRFPLSYEYIASLPISGRDGTLQKRFKIPTQQGFVRAKTGTMTGMNSLSGYLYTTNGHTLAFAMYINRLPGKSAGPGRPLLDALCTYFLQQSPGSNHLARVFGPHSRIKFQTNPTQGDVQRSHQAKWRRLESLIRLALRGQAVNVVYRGNELIVTDNQPDASKVWSALRTVAQKYSFAVALSSKVLSISPTGKPMMLWMQTPTVSDIGQRSWIIREAV
;
A
#
# COMPACT_ATOMS: atom_id res chain seq x y z
N MET A 1 -9.50 14.42 -29.05
CA MET A 1 -10.43 13.35 -29.44
C MET A 1 -10.75 13.49 -30.92
N ARG A 2 -11.14 12.41 -31.60
CA ARG A 2 -11.58 12.42 -33.01
C ARG A 2 -12.84 11.56 -33.13
N GLY A 3 -13.79 11.90 -33.99
CA GLY A 3 -15.05 11.18 -34.19
C GLY A 3 -16.24 12.11 -34.44
N CYS A 4 -17.45 11.55 -34.50
CA CYS A 4 -18.72 12.27 -34.64
C CYS A 4 -19.58 12.09 -33.37
N VAL A 5 -20.35 13.12 -33.00
CA VAL A 5 -21.35 13.06 -31.93
C VAL A 5 -22.67 13.53 -32.52
N ALA A 6 -23.75 12.78 -32.31
CA ALA A 6 -25.05 13.15 -32.86
C ALA A 6 -25.67 14.33 -32.09
N LEU A 7 -26.39 15.19 -32.81
CA LEU A 7 -27.23 16.23 -32.21
C LEU A 7 -28.27 15.58 -31.29
N GLY A 8 -28.35 16.05 -30.04
CA GLY A 8 -29.25 15.51 -29.01
C GLY A 8 -28.71 14.28 -28.26
N GLN A 9 -27.52 13.78 -28.57
CA GLN A 9 -26.90 12.68 -27.82
C GLN A 9 -26.49 13.12 -26.41
N TRP A 10 -26.77 12.29 -25.40
CA TRP A 10 -26.29 12.54 -24.04
C TRP A 10 -24.76 12.58 -23.96
N ALA A 11 -24.24 13.38 -23.03
CA ALA A 11 -22.81 13.53 -22.81
C ALA A 11 -22.14 12.16 -22.57
N VAL A 12 -21.15 11.83 -23.39
CA VAL A 12 -20.35 10.62 -23.23
C VAL A 12 -19.25 10.91 -22.22
N GLN A 13 -19.36 10.33 -21.03
CA GLN A 13 -18.29 10.38 -20.04
C GLN A 13 -17.33 9.20 -20.26
N GLN A 14 -16.04 9.51 -20.44
CA GLN A 14 -14.98 8.51 -20.56
C GLN A 14 -13.88 8.77 -19.53
N ARG A 15 -13.33 7.70 -18.96
CA ARG A 15 -12.14 7.74 -18.11
C ARG A 15 -10.94 7.32 -18.96
N LEU A 16 -9.90 8.16 -18.98
CA LEU A 16 -8.68 7.92 -19.74
C LEU A 16 -7.50 7.78 -18.79
N ALA A 17 -6.57 6.88 -19.12
CA ALA A 17 -5.32 6.73 -18.38
C ALA A 17 -4.41 7.94 -18.61
N ILE A 18 -3.80 8.43 -17.54
CA ILE A 18 -2.79 9.49 -17.60
C ILE A 18 -1.50 8.88 -18.16
N LYS A 19 -1.05 9.33 -19.33
CA LYS A 19 0.13 8.77 -20.02
C LYS A 19 1.44 8.99 -19.26
N ASN A 20 1.60 10.16 -18.64
CA ASN A 20 2.79 10.49 -17.86
C ASN A 20 2.37 10.86 -16.42
N PRO A 21 2.29 9.87 -15.52
CA PRO A 21 1.86 10.10 -14.13
C PRO A 21 2.85 10.97 -13.35
N LEU A 22 4.15 10.95 -13.69
CA LEU A 22 5.17 11.77 -13.04
C LEU A 22 4.98 13.25 -13.35
N MET A 23 4.79 13.59 -14.63
CA MET A 23 4.49 14.97 -15.05
C MET A 23 3.17 15.47 -14.46
N TYR A 24 2.16 14.58 -14.39
CA TYR A 24 0.91 14.89 -13.73
C TYR A 24 1.12 15.22 -12.24
N ALA A 25 1.89 14.40 -11.51
CA ALA A 25 2.20 14.64 -10.10
C ALA A 25 2.93 15.98 -9.89
N GLN A 26 3.93 16.31 -10.71
CA GLN A 26 4.62 17.62 -10.65
C GLN A 26 3.63 18.79 -10.78
N ARG A 27 2.70 18.70 -11.74
CA ARG A 27 1.71 19.75 -11.98
C ARG A 27 0.67 19.82 -10.86
N VAL A 28 0.26 18.68 -10.30
CA VAL A 28 -0.62 18.64 -9.14
C VAL A 28 0.04 19.34 -7.95
N ILE A 29 1.30 19.03 -7.62
CA ILE A 29 2.03 19.68 -6.52
C ILE A 29 2.09 21.20 -6.73
N LYS A 30 2.52 21.66 -7.92
CA LYS A 30 2.56 23.09 -8.23
C LYS A 30 1.20 23.76 -8.06
N ASN A 31 0.13 23.12 -8.54
CA ASN A 31 -1.23 23.64 -8.41
C ASN A 31 -1.69 23.71 -6.95
N GLN A 32 -1.36 22.72 -6.12
CA GLN A 32 -1.72 22.72 -4.71
C GLN A 32 -0.95 23.78 -3.92
N LEU A 33 0.33 24.01 -4.22
CA LEU A 33 1.10 25.11 -3.63
C LEU A 33 0.48 26.48 -3.96
N MET A 34 0.09 26.71 -5.23
CA MET A 34 -0.59 27.95 -5.63
C MET A 34 -1.92 28.14 -4.91
N LYS A 35 -2.74 27.08 -4.80
CA LYS A 35 -4.02 27.15 -4.07
C LYS A 35 -3.84 27.43 -2.57
N ALA A 36 -2.72 27.01 -2.00
CA ALA A 36 -2.34 27.31 -0.63
C ALA A 36 -1.66 28.68 -0.47
N ASN A 37 -1.57 29.49 -1.53
CA ASN A 37 -0.85 30.78 -1.57
C ASN A 37 0.65 30.65 -1.22
N ILE A 38 1.26 29.51 -1.52
CA ILE A 38 2.70 29.28 -1.35
C ILE A 38 3.40 29.62 -2.67
N ILE A 39 4.27 30.64 -2.65
CA ILE A 39 5.05 31.06 -3.81
C ILE A 39 6.22 30.09 -4.00
N LEU A 40 6.27 29.46 -5.18
CA LEU A 40 7.38 28.62 -5.60
C LEU A 40 8.27 29.41 -6.58
N TYR A 41 9.46 29.81 -6.15
CA TYR A 41 10.45 30.48 -7.01
C TYR A 41 11.20 29.51 -7.95
N GLY A 42 11.14 28.21 -7.68
CA GLY A 42 11.80 27.16 -8.45
C GLY A 42 10.84 26.28 -9.26
N GLN A 43 11.26 25.04 -9.52
CA GLN A 43 10.46 24.02 -10.20
C GLN A 43 10.27 22.80 -9.31
N VAL A 44 9.15 22.09 -9.51
CA VAL A 44 8.89 20.82 -8.82
C VAL A 44 9.64 19.71 -9.55
N ASN A 45 10.70 19.19 -8.93
CA ASN A 45 11.45 18.04 -9.42
C ASN A 45 11.09 16.80 -8.59
N LEU A 46 10.85 15.67 -9.25
CA LEU A 46 10.65 14.38 -8.58
C LEU A 46 11.99 13.66 -8.48
N GLY A 47 12.25 13.06 -7.32
CA GLY A 47 13.48 12.34 -7.06
C GLY A 47 13.57 11.88 -5.62
N THR A 48 14.75 11.40 -5.24
CA THR A 48 15.06 11.01 -3.86
C THR A 48 15.33 12.26 -3.03
N ALA A 49 14.72 12.35 -1.83
CA ALA A 49 15.01 13.41 -0.89
C ALA A 49 16.49 13.32 -0.44
N PRO A 50 17.27 14.42 -0.46
CA PRO A 50 18.62 14.42 0.08
C PRO A 50 18.65 14.02 1.56
N THR A 51 19.68 13.30 1.99
CA THR A 51 19.85 12.92 3.40
C THR A 51 19.92 14.14 4.30
N GLY A 52 19.12 14.15 5.37
CA GLY A 52 19.00 15.27 6.28
C GLY A 52 17.81 16.19 5.98
N SER A 53 17.05 15.92 4.91
CA SER A 53 15.90 16.75 4.52
C SER A 53 14.84 16.78 5.62
N LEU A 54 14.26 17.95 5.83
CA LEU A 54 13.18 18.13 6.79
C LEU A 54 11.91 17.41 6.31
N LEU A 55 11.45 16.42 7.08
CA LEU A 55 10.15 15.79 6.83
C LEU A 55 9.02 16.76 7.25
N ILE A 56 8.28 17.26 6.27
CA ILE A 56 7.20 18.24 6.51
C ILE A 56 5.86 17.54 6.79
N ALA A 57 5.58 16.45 6.07
CA ALA A 57 4.35 15.68 6.20
C ALA A 57 4.56 14.25 5.68
N THR A 58 3.77 13.31 6.21
CA THR A 58 3.69 11.92 5.75
C THR A 58 2.22 11.55 5.58
N GLU A 59 1.91 10.80 4.52
CA GLU A 59 0.59 10.23 4.28
C GLU A 59 0.75 8.72 4.10
N HIS A 60 -0.11 7.94 4.75
CA HIS A 60 -0.13 6.49 4.66
C HIS A 60 -1.38 6.01 3.93
N SER A 61 -1.22 5.01 3.07
CA SER A 61 -2.37 4.32 2.48
C SER A 61 -3.14 3.52 3.54
N LYS A 62 -4.32 3.01 3.15
CA LYS A 62 -5.03 2.00 3.93
C LYS A 62 -4.12 0.77 4.18
N PRO A 63 -4.30 0.04 5.29
CA PRO A 63 -3.57 -1.19 5.53
C PRO A 63 -3.87 -2.24 4.44
N VAL A 64 -2.93 -3.17 4.21
CA VAL A 64 -3.05 -4.23 3.19
C VAL A 64 -4.34 -5.05 3.37
N SER A 65 -4.79 -5.27 4.61
CA SER A 65 -6.06 -5.95 4.92
C SER A 65 -7.28 -5.31 4.26
N GLN A 66 -7.27 -3.99 4.05
CA GLN A 66 -8.32 -3.26 3.34
C GLN A 66 -8.00 -3.13 1.84
N LEU A 67 -6.73 -2.90 1.49
CA LEU A 67 -6.30 -2.84 0.08
C LEU A 67 -6.64 -4.13 -0.67
N MET A 68 -6.63 -5.30 -0.01
CA MET A 68 -7.07 -6.55 -0.62
C MET A 68 -8.47 -6.46 -1.20
N ALA A 69 -9.43 -5.85 -0.50
CA ALA A 69 -10.80 -5.70 -0.98
C ALA A 69 -10.88 -4.68 -2.13
N ASP A 70 -10.15 -3.57 -2.02
CA ASP A 70 -10.03 -2.53 -3.06
C ASP A 70 -9.41 -3.11 -4.35
N THR A 71 -8.53 -4.12 -4.24
CA THR A 71 -7.95 -4.83 -5.39
C THR A 71 -8.89 -5.93 -5.93
N LEU A 72 -9.33 -6.86 -5.08
CA LEU A 72 -9.93 -8.12 -5.51
C LEU A 72 -11.40 -7.98 -5.93
N LYS A 73 -12.20 -7.14 -5.24
CA LYS A 73 -13.63 -6.98 -5.53
C LYS A 73 -13.89 -6.32 -6.90
N PRO A 74 -13.29 -5.16 -7.21
CA PRO A 74 -13.47 -4.52 -8.51
C PRO A 74 -12.52 -5.08 -9.58
N SER A 75 -11.51 -5.88 -9.20
CA SER A 75 -10.41 -6.29 -10.08
C SER A 75 -9.55 -5.10 -10.52
N ASP A 76 -9.09 -4.30 -9.57
CA ASP A 76 -8.29 -3.11 -9.85
C ASP A 76 -6.83 -3.50 -10.21
N ASN A 77 -6.48 -3.28 -11.47
CA ASN A 77 -5.16 -3.64 -11.99
C ASN A 77 -4.05 -2.76 -11.43
N LEU A 78 -4.31 -1.46 -11.21
CA LEU A 78 -3.31 -0.54 -10.69
C LEU A 78 -2.89 -0.95 -9.27
N TYR A 79 -3.85 -1.33 -8.42
CA TYR A 79 -3.54 -1.81 -7.09
C TYR A 79 -2.78 -3.14 -7.14
N ALA A 80 -3.21 -4.08 -7.99
CA ALA A 80 -2.56 -5.39 -8.12
C ALA A 80 -1.08 -5.26 -8.55
N ASP A 81 -0.84 -4.45 -9.58
CA ASP A 81 0.49 -4.17 -10.13
C ASP A 81 1.38 -3.38 -9.14
N SER A 82 0.81 -2.39 -8.44
CA SER A 82 1.54 -1.63 -7.42
C SER A 82 1.94 -2.51 -6.24
N LEU A 83 1.02 -3.37 -5.78
CA LEU A 83 1.29 -4.32 -4.69
C LEU A 83 2.36 -5.34 -5.09
N TYR A 84 2.32 -5.85 -6.33
CA TYR A 84 3.30 -6.81 -6.84
C TYR A 84 4.73 -6.24 -6.83
N LEU A 85 4.95 -5.07 -7.43
CA LEU A 85 6.26 -4.42 -7.44
C LEU A 85 6.69 -3.96 -6.04
N HIS A 86 5.75 -3.48 -5.23
CA HIS A 86 6.04 -3.09 -3.85
C HIS A 86 6.51 -4.29 -3.01
N THR A 87 5.81 -5.43 -3.08
CA THR A 87 6.22 -6.66 -2.38
C THR A 87 7.59 -7.14 -2.85
N ALA A 88 7.86 -7.14 -4.16
CA ALA A 88 9.16 -7.53 -4.69
C ALA A 88 10.27 -6.60 -4.16
N SER A 89 10.01 -5.29 -4.13
CA SER A 89 10.94 -4.31 -3.60
C SER A 89 11.21 -4.47 -2.11
N GLN A 90 10.18 -4.78 -1.31
CA GLN A 90 10.34 -5.04 0.12
C GLN A 90 11.17 -6.29 0.41
N ILE A 91 11.00 -7.36 -0.37
CA ILE A 91 11.80 -8.59 -0.24
C ILE A 91 13.26 -8.34 -0.67
N ASN A 92 13.46 -7.57 -1.73
CA ASN A 92 14.79 -7.29 -2.27
C ASN A 92 15.57 -6.22 -1.48
N GLY A 93 14.88 -5.30 -0.83
CA GLY A 93 15.47 -4.14 -0.14
C GLY A 93 15.68 -2.91 -1.03
N SER A 94 15.32 -2.96 -2.31
CA SER A 94 15.40 -1.84 -3.26
C SER A 94 14.34 -1.96 -4.35
N PRO A 95 14.01 -0.89 -5.10
CA PRO A 95 13.05 -0.96 -6.21
C PRO A 95 13.50 -1.93 -7.30
N LEU A 96 12.55 -2.68 -7.87
CA LEU A 96 12.76 -3.63 -8.96
C LEU A 96 11.84 -3.31 -10.13
N ASN A 97 12.28 -3.63 -11.34
CA ASN A 97 11.42 -3.67 -12.53
C ASN A 97 10.64 -4.99 -12.61
N TRP A 98 9.78 -5.13 -13.64
CA TRP A 98 8.92 -6.31 -13.84
C TRP A 98 9.69 -7.64 -13.97
N ASP A 99 10.75 -7.65 -14.78
CA ASP A 99 11.52 -8.85 -15.07
C ASP A 99 12.34 -9.28 -13.84
N GLU A 100 12.86 -8.32 -13.09
CA GLU A 100 13.57 -8.54 -11.83
C GLU A 100 12.65 -8.99 -10.69
N ALA A 101 11.41 -8.47 -10.64
CA ALA A 101 10.45 -8.78 -9.60
C ALA A 101 9.96 -10.24 -9.66
N GLN A 102 9.80 -10.79 -10.85
CA GLN A 102 9.28 -12.14 -11.07
C GLN A 102 10.03 -13.25 -10.31
N PRO A 103 11.36 -13.44 -10.48
CA PRO A 103 12.08 -14.49 -9.76
C PRO A 103 12.02 -14.30 -8.24
N VAL A 104 12.01 -13.05 -7.75
CA VAL A 104 11.90 -12.74 -6.32
C VAL A 104 10.55 -13.19 -5.77
N ILE A 105 9.45 -12.82 -6.44
CA ILE A 105 8.09 -13.21 -6.02
C ILE A 105 7.89 -14.71 -6.11
N LYS A 106 8.33 -15.36 -7.20
CA LYS A 106 8.23 -16.81 -7.36
C LYS A 106 8.95 -17.53 -6.21
N LYS A 107 10.23 -17.21 -5.97
CA LYS A 107 11.02 -17.82 -4.90
C LYS A 107 10.38 -17.61 -3.52
N PHE A 108 9.90 -16.39 -3.26
CA PHE A 108 9.19 -16.10 -2.01
C PHE A 108 7.93 -16.95 -1.84
N LEU A 109 7.07 -17.02 -2.86
CA LEU A 109 5.85 -17.84 -2.82
C LEU A 109 6.16 -19.33 -2.65
N GLU A 110 7.15 -19.87 -3.37
CA GLU A 110 7.58 -21.27 -3.22
C GLU A 110 8.04 -21.55 -1.78
N GLN A 111 8.86 -20.68 -1.21
CA GLN A 111 9.36 -20.83 0.16
C GLN A 111 8.25 -20.75 1.22
N GLN A 112 7.28 -19.86 1.05
CA GLN A 112 6.18 -19.70 2.01
C GLN A 112 5.14 -20.82 1.91
N THR A 113 4.82 -21.24 0.68
CA THR A 113 3.66 -22.10 0.40
C THR A 113 4.01 -23.55 0.13
N GLY A 114 5.23 -23.84 -0.34
CA GLY A 114 5.63 -25.15 -0.84
C GLY A 114 5.06 -25.50 -2.22
N VAL A 115 4.36 -24.58 -2.89
CA VAL A 115 3.83 -24.79 -4.25
C VAL A 115 4.99 -24.76 -5.25
N ASP A 116 5.10 -25.76 -6.13
CA ASP A 116 6.09 -25.74 -7.22
C ASP A 116 5.67 -24.71 -8.29
N LEU A 117 6.45 -23.64 -8.42
CA LEU A 117 6.23 -22.56 -9.38
C LEU A 117 7.32 -22.53 -10.45
N LYS A 118 8.18 -23.54 -10.59
CA LYS A 118 9.28 -23.56 -11.58
C LYS A 118 8.80 -23.20 -12.98
N LYS A 119 7.69 -23.81 -13.42
CA LYS A 119 7.06 -23.59 -14.74
C LYS A 119 6.04 -22.44 -14.78
N ALA A 120 5.74 -21.80 -13.65
CA ALA A 120 4.85 -20.65 -13.63
C ALA A 120 5.54 -19.40 -14.18
N ILE A 121 4.79 -18.49 -14.80
CA ILE A 121 5.28 -17.20 -15.30
C ILE A 121 4.40 -16.10 -14.71
N PHE A 122 5.02 -15.14 -14.02
CA PHE A 122 4.37 -13.95 -13.47
C PHE A 122 5.00 -12.72 -14.11
N THR A 123 4.41 -12.22 -15.18
CA THR A 123 4.87 -10.99 -15.84
C THR A 123 4.40 -9.74 -15.08
N ASP A 124 3.23 -9.81 -14.44
CA ASP A 124 2.61 -8.71 -13.72
C ASP A 124 1.79 -9.19 -12.52
N GLY A 125 1.25 -8.25 -11.72
CA GLY A 125 0.40 -8.56 -10.58
C GLY A 125 -1.08 -8.66 -10.94
N SER A 126 -1.51 -7.97 -12.00
CA SER A 126 -2.90 -7.84 -12.40
C SER A 126 -3.45 -9.00 -13.25
N GLY A 127 -2.57 -9.77 -13.90
CA GLY A 127 -2.97 -10.80 -14.86
C GLY A 127 -3.29 -10.26 -16.26
N LEU A 128 -2.90 -9.02 -16.59
CA LEU A 128 -3.13 -8.41 -17.90
C LEU A 128 -2.21 -8.97 -18.99
N SER A 129 -0.99 -9.36 -18.62
CA SER A 129 -0.04 -9.96 -19.55
C SER A 129 -0.57 -11.31 -20.05
N ARG A 130 -0.50 -11.50 -21.37
CA ARG A 130 -0.82 -12.76 -22.04
C ARG A 130 0.22 -13.85 -21.80
N TYR A 131 1.38 -13.49 -21.26
CA TYR A 131 2.48 -14.40 -20.96
C TYR A 131 2.39 -14.99 -19.56
N ASN A 132 1.48 -14.50 -18.71
CA ASN A 132 1.21 -15.10 -17.42
C ASN A 132 0.79 -16.57 -17.61
N LEU A 133 1.44 -17.47 -16.87
CA LEU A 133 1.23 -18.91 -16.98
C LEU A 133 1.14 -19.53 -15.59
N VAL A 134 -0.02 -20.10 -15.27
CA VAL A 134 -0.27 -20.85 -14.04
C VAL A 134 -1.19 -22.03 -14.33
N THR A 135 -1.00 -23.13 -13.61
CA THR A 135 -1.92 -24.27 -13.68
C THR A 135 -3.06 -24.13 -12.67
N PRO A 136 -4.23 -24.75 -12.91
CA PRO A 136 -5.28 -24.87 -11.90
C PRO A 136 -4.77 -25.49 -10.59
N GLU A 137 -3.90 -26.50 -10.68
CA GLU A 137 -3.33 -27.20 -9.52
C GLU A 137 -2.48 -26.27 -8.63
N GLN A 138 -1.62 -25.44 -9.24
CA GLN A 138 -0.84 -24.42 -8.53
C GLN A 138 -1.78 -23.42 -7.81
N THR A 139 -2.87 -23.03 -8.48
CA THR A 139 -3.84 -22.08 -7.94
C THR A 139 -4.64 -22.68 -6.79
N ILE A 140 -5.09 -23.93 -6.92
CA ILE A 140 -5.80 -24.65 -5.85
C ILE A 140 -4.87 -24.84 -4.66
N SER A 141 -3.59 -25.19 -4.88
CA SER A 141 -2.61 -25.34 -3.82
C SER A 141 -2.37 -24.03 -3.06
N LEU A 142 -2.29 -22.90 -3.78
CA LEU A 142 -2.23 -21.57 -3.16
C LEU A 142 -3.51 -21.25 -2.37
N LEU A 143 -4.70 -21.51 -2.92
CA LEU A 143 -5.97 -21.29 -2.22
C LEU A 143 -6.10 -22.14 -0.95
N LYS A 144 -5.62 -23.38 -0.96
CA LYS A 144 -5.57 -24.24 0.23
C LYS A 144 -4.63 -23.66 1.29
N PHE A 145 -3.45 -23.21 0.88
CA PHE A 145 -2.53 -22.51 1.78
C PHE A 145 -3.15 -21.25 2.38
N LEU A 146 -3.78 -20.41 1.56
CA LEU A 146 -4.45 -19.18 2.01
C LEU A 146 -5.59 -19.47 3.00
N TYR A 147 -6.34 -20.56 2.79
CA TYR A 147 -7.40 -20.95 3.70
C TYR A 147 -6.85 -21.44 5.06
N GLN A 148 -5.86 -22.32 5.02
CA GLN A 148 -5.40 -23.09 6.19
C GLN A 148 -4.33 -22.37 7.02
N ARG A 149 -3.40 -21.68 6.36
CA ARG A 149 -2.12 -21.25 6.97
C ARG A 149 -1.89 -19.75 6.93
N PHE A 150 -2.54 -19.02 6.02
CA PHE A 150 -2.34 -17.58 5.89
C PHE A 150 -2.95 -16.82 7.08
N PRO A 151 -2.21 -15.90 7.71
CA PRO A 151 -2.69 -15.19 8.90
C PRO A 151 -3.96 -14.37 8.67
N LEU A 152 -4.06 -13.71 7.50
CA LEU A 152 -5.21 -12.88 7.11
C LEU A 152 -6.22 -13.66 6.26
N SER A 153 -6.40 -14.96 6.54
CA SER A 153 -7.30 -15.85 5.78
C SER A 153 -8.74 -15.30 5.74
N TYR A 154 -9.27 -14.82 6.86
CA TYR A 154 -10.63 -14.28 6.93
C TYR A 154 -10.77 -12.99 6.11
N GLU A 155 -9.82 -12.08 6.20
CA GLU A 155 -9.77 -10.83 5.45
C GLU A 155 -9.62 -11.08 3.95
N TYR A 156 -8.77 -12.04 3.56
CA TYR A 156 -8.60 -12.47 2.17
C TYR A 156 -9.92 -13.02 1.60
N ILE A 157 -10.56 -13.97 2.30
CA ILE A 157 -11.84 -14.55 1.89
C ILE A 157 -12.94 -13.48 1.85
N ALA A 158 -12.95 -12.53 2.78
CA ALA A 158 -13.87 -11.39 2.78
C ALA A 158 -13.66 -10.44 1.60
N SER A 159 -12.42 -10.31 1.15
CA SER A 159 -12.00 -9.44 0.04
C SER A 159 -12.34 -10.01 -1.34
N LEU A 160 -12.58 -11.32 -1.47
CA LEU A 160 -13.05 -11.90 -2.72
C LEU A 160 -14.48 -11.39 -3.07
N PRO A 161 -14.81 -11.22 -4.36
CA PRO A 161 -16.19 -11.02 -4.80
C PRO A 161 -17.13 -12.12 -4.27
N ILE A 162 -18.32 -11.72 -3.83
CA ILE A 162 -19.34 -12.60 -3.27
C ILE A 162 -20.47 -12.80 -4.29
N SER A 163 -20.78 -14.07 -4.56
CA SER A 163 -21.83 -14.47 -5.49
C SER A 163 -23.17 -13.78 -5.22
N GLY A 164 -23.69 -13.09 -6.24
CA GLY A 164 -24.97 -12.39 -6.21
C GLY A 164 -25.04 -11.22 -5.24
N ARG A 165 -23.91 -10.74 -4.68
CA ARG A 165 -23.89 -9.65 -3.70
C ARG A 165 -22.99 -8.48 -4.11
N ASP A 166 -21.73 -8.74 -4.45
CA ASP A 166 -20.76 -7.65 -4.69
C ASP A 166 -19.69 -7.98 -5.74
N GLY A 167 -18.88 -6.96 -6.05
CA GLY A 167 -17.76 -7.04 -6.97
C GLY A 167 -18.17 -7.57 -8.35
N THR A 168 -17.24 -8.27 -8.99
CA THR A 168 -17.46 -8.86 -10.31
C THR A 168 -18.45 -10.04 -10.34
N LEU A 169 -18.94 -10.48 -9.17
CA LEU A 169 -19.96 -11.52 -9.05
C LEU A 169 -21.36 -10.99 -8.68
N GLN A 170 -21.54 -9.68 -8.47
CA GLN A 170 -22.81 -9.11 -8.01
C GLN A 170 -24.02 -9.47 -8.91
N LYS A 171 -23.78 -9.65 -10.22
CA LYS A 171 -24.81 -9.95 -11.22
C LYS A 171 -24.91 -11.46 -11.56
N ARG A 172 -24.07 -12.30 -10.97
CA ARG A 172 -24.02 -13.77 -11.19
C ARG A 172 -24.57 -14.48 -9.96
N PHE A 173 -25.04 -15.72 -10.11
CA PHE A 173 -25.46 -16.56 -8.98
C PHE A 173 -26.55 -15.95 -8.07
N LYS A 174 -27.63 -15.43 -8.66
CA LYS A 174 -28.66 -14.67 -7.93
C LYS A 174 -29.74 -15.53 -7.26
N ILE A 175 -29.82 -16.81 -7.56
CA ILE A 175 -30.83 -17.66 -6.93
C ILE A 175 -30.43 -17.95 -5.47
N PRO A 176 -31.40 -18.16 -4.56
CA PRO A 176 -31.13 -18.30 -3.13
C PRO A 176 -30.11 -19.39 -2.77
N THR A 177 -30.09 -20.50 -3.52
CA THR A 177 -29.18 -21.63 -3.29
C THR A 177 -27.73 -21.38 -3.74
N GLN A 178 -27.45 -20.25 -4.40
CA GLN A 178 -26.12 -19.90 -4.92
C GLN A 178 -25.60 -18.58 -4.34
N GLN A 179 -26.49 -17.65 -3.99
CA GLN A 179 -26.14 -16.33 -3.51
C GLN A 179 -25.40 -16.40 -2.16
N GLY A 180 -24.21 -15.80 -2.08
CA GLY A 180 -23.36 -15.84 -0.89
C GLY A 180 -22.52 -17.10 -0.71
N PHE A 181 -22.79 -18.17 -1.47
CA PHE A 181 -22.11 -19.47 -1.34
C PHE A 181 -20.85 -19.62 -2.20
N VAL A 182 -20.53 -18.65 -3.06
CA VAL A 182 -19.27 -18.62 -3.82
C VAL A 182 -18.55 -17.31 -3.56
N ARG A 183 -17.28 -17.43 -3.17
CA ARG A 183 -16.35 -16.31 -2.99
C ARG A 183 -15.17 -16.53 -3.92
N ALA A 184 -15.11 -15.79 -5.02
CA ALA A 184 -14.16 -16.11 -6.08
C ALA A 184 -13.72 -14.90 -6.89
N LYS A 185 -12.47 -14.95 -7.35
CA LYS A 185 -11.91 -13.96 -8.26
C LYS A 185 -12.20 -14.36 -9.70
N THR A 186 -12.69 -13.39 -10.47
CA THR A 186 -12.93 -13.52 -11.90
C THR A 186 -11.70 -13.11 -12.70
N GLY A 187 -11.40 -13.82 -13.79
CA GLY A 187 -10.53 -13.33 -14.86
C GLY A 187 -11.30 -13.27 -16.18
N THR A 188 -11.12 -12.19 -16.92
CA THR A 188 -11.71 -12.04 -18.26
C THR A 188 -10.81 -11.21 -19.12
N MET A 189 -10.44 -11.77 -20.27
CA MET A 189 -9.84 -11.06 -21.37
C MET A 189 -10.41 -11.58 -22.69
N THR A 190 -10.16 -10.90 -23.80
CA THR A 190 -10.45 -11.46 -25.13
C THR A 190 -9.81 -12.85 -25.25
N GLY A 191 -10.63 -13.88 -25.48
CA GLY A 191 -10.20 -15.28 -25.62
C GLY A 191 -10.05 -16.05 -24.31
N MET A 192 -10.29 -15.46 -23.13
CA MET A 192 -10.01 -16.12 -21.85
C MET A 192 -11.10 -15.85 -20.82
N ASN A 193 -11.55 -16.89 -20.12
CA ASN A 193 -12.40 -16.79 -18.94
C ASN A 193 -11.84 -17.66 -17.82
N SER A 194 -11.76 -17.11 -16.61
CA SER A 194 -11.37 -17.87 -15.44
C SER A 194 -12.20 -17.51 -14.22
N LEU A 195 -12.31 -18.47 -13.30
CA LEU A 195 -12.91 -18.28 -11.99
C LEU A 195 -12.18 -19.19 -10.99
N SER A 196 -11.72 -18.61 -9.89
CA SER A 196 -11.04 -19.36 -8.83
C SER A 196 -11.34 -18.77 -7.46
N GLY A 197 -11.42 -19.62 -6.45
CA GLY A 197 -11.74 -19.21 -5.08
C GLY A 197 -12.32 -20.35 -4.26
N TYR A 198 -13.32 -20.03 -3.44
CA TYR A 198 -13.98 -20.95 -2.53
C TYR A 198 -15.46 -21.07 -2.83
N LEU A 199 -15.99 -22.27 -2.66
CA LEU A 199 -17.41 -22.57 -2.69
C LEU A 199 -17.80 -23.30 -1.40
N TYR A 200 -18.98 -22.98 -0.88
CA TYR A 200 -19.54 -23.56 0.34
C TYR A 200 -20.71 -24.46 -0.05
N THR A 201 -20.52 -25.77 0.07
CA THR A 201 -21.52 -26.77 -0.35
C THR A 201 -22.69 -26.82 0.63
N THR A 202 -23.83 -27.35 0.17
CA THR A 202 -25.05 -27.47 0.99
C THR A 202 -24.87 -28.30 2.27
N ASN A 203 -23.89 -29.20 2.29
CA ASN A 203 -23.56 -30.03 3.46
C ASN A 203 -22.43 -29.44 4.34
N GLY A 204 -22.02 -28.19 4.11
CA GLY A 204 -21.10 -27.45 4.98
C GLY A 204 -19.61 -27.66 4.69
N HIS A 205 -19.24 -28.35 3.61
CA HIS A 205 -17.84 -28.39 3.17
C HIS A 205 -17.45 -27.09 2.44
N THR A 206 -16.17 -26.74 2.56
CA THR A 206 -15.56 -25.67 1.77
C THR A 206 -14.64 -26.28 0.74
N LEU A 207 -14.88 -26.03 -0.55
CA LEU A 207 -13.98 -26.48 -1.62
C LEU A 207 -13.22 -25.28 -2.20
N ALA A 208 -11.91 -25.44 -2.33
CA ALA A 208 -11.09 -24.56 -3.16
C ALA A 208 -11.18 -25.04 -4.62
N PHE A 209 -11.33 -24.10 -5.56
CA PHE A 209 -11.44 -24.43 -6.98
C PHE A 209 -10.67 -23.43 -7.85
N ALA A 210 -10.25 -23.89 -9.02
CA ALA A 210 -9.72 -23.04 -10.07
C ALA A 210 -10.13 -23.62 -11.43
N MET A 211 -10.74 -22.79 -12.28
CA MET A 211 -11.24 -23.19 -13.59
C MET A 211 -10.81 -22.18 -14.65
N TYR A 212 -10.12 -22.66 -15.69
CA TYR A 212 -9.55 -21.85 -16.78
C TYR A 212 -10.08 -22.31 -18.13
N ILE A 213 -10.64 -21.38 -18.89
CA ILE A 213 -11.08 -21.60 -20.28
C ILE A 213 -10.28 -20.63 -21.16
N ASN A 214 -9.28 -21.17 -21.84
CA ASN A 214 -8.44 -20.42 -22.77
C ASN A 214 -8.79 -20.79 -24.22
N ARG A 215 -8.90 -19.76 -25.07
CA ARG A 215 -9.01 -19.85 -26.53
C ARG A 215 -7.83 -19.09 -27.15
N LEU A 216 -7.77 -19.07 -28.48
CA LEU A 216 -6.77 -18.29 -29.20
C LEU A 216 -6.82 -16.80 -28.80
N PRO A 217 -5.66 -16.16 -28.54
CA PRO A 217 -5.58 -14.73 -28.28
C PRO A 217 -6.27 -13.90 -29.37
N GLY A 218 -7.01 -12.86 -28.98
CA GLY A 218 -7.71 -11.98 -29.92
C GLY A 218 -9.04 -12.54 -30.45
N LYS A 219 -9.40 -13.80 -30.15
CA LYS A 219 -10.74 -14.34 -30.46
C LYS A 219 -11.75 -14.06 -29.37
N SER A 220 -13.04 -14.13 -29.70
CA SER A 220 -14.11 -14.03 -28.70
C SER A 220 -13.88 -15.05 -27.57
N ALA A 221 -14.09 -14.62 -26.33
CA ALA A 221 -13.99 -15.50 -25.16
C ALA A 221 -15.05 -16.62 -25.17
N GLY A 222 -16.08 -16.50 -26.03
CA GLY A 222 -17.19 -17.45 -26.14
C GLY A 222 -18.06 -17.51 -24.87
N PRO A 223 -18.98 -18.49 -24.76
CA PRO A 223 -19.85 -18.67 -23.60
C PRO A 223 -19.12 -19.30 -22.40
N GLY A 224 -17.86 -18.94 -22.16
CA GLY A 224 -17.07 -19.51 -21.06
C GLY A 224 -17.63 -19.15 -19.68
N ARG A 225 -18.12 -17.91 -19.49
CA ARG A 225 -18.68 -17.48 -18.20
C ARG A 225 -19.90 -18.32 -17.76
N PRO A 226 -20.95 -18.52 -18.59
CA PRO A 226 -22.05 -19.43 -18.24
C PRO A 226 -21.61 -20.85 -17.89
N LEU A 227 -20.62 -21.41 -18.60
CA LEU A 227 -20.10 -22.74 -18.30
C LEU A 227 -19.41 -22.79 -16.92
N LEU A 228 -18.59 -21.80 -16.60
CA LEU A 228 -17.98 -21.68 -15.28
C LEU A 228 -19.05 -21.57 -14.17
N ASP A 229 -20.12 -20.82 -14.42
CA ASP A 229 -21.24 -20.67 -13.48
C ASP A 229 -22.01 -21.97 -13.28
N ALA A 230 -22.24 -22.72 -14.36
CA ALA A 230 -22.88 -24.04 -14.31
C ALA A 230 -22.04 -25.05 -13.52
N LEU A 231 -20.72 -25.07 -13.71
CA LEU A 231 -19.81 -25.93 -12.95
C LEU A 231 -19.80 -25.58 -11.45
N CYS A 232 -19.74 -24.28 -11.11
CA CYS A 232 -19.90 -23.86 -9.71
C CYS A 232 -21.23 -24.31 -9.13
N THR A 233 -22.32 -24.19 -9.88
CA THR A 233 -23.66 -24.63 -9.46
C THR A 233 -23.69 -26.12 -9.19
N TYR A 234 -23.10 -26.93 -10.06
CA TYR A 234 -22.97 -28.37 -9.87
C TYR A 234 -22.18 -28.68 -8.60
N PHE A 235 -21.04 -28.02 -8.36
CA PHE A 235 -20.20 -28.26 -7.19
C PHE A 235 -20.85 -27.84 -5.86
N LEU A 236 -21.70 -26.80 -5.86
CA LEU A 236 -22.44 -26.39 -4.66
C LEU A 236 -23.36 -27.51 -4.12
N GLN A 237 -23.84 -28.39 -5.01
CA GLN A 237 -24.71 -29.51 -4.67
C GLN A 237 -23.96 -30.78 -4.28
N GLN A 238 -22.63 -30.81 -4.43
CA GLN A 238 -21.85 -32.01 -4.16
C GLN A 238 -21.62 -32.22 -2.67
N SER A 239 -21.58 -33.49 -2.28
CA SER A 239 -21.23 -33.95 -0.94
C SER A 239 -19.94 -34.78 -1.01
N PRO A 240 -18.75 -34.14 -1.04
CA PRO A 240 -17.50 -34.88 -1.06
C PRO A 240 -17.37 -35.76 0.19
N GLY A 241 -16.85 -36.98 0.00
CA GLY A 241 -16.73 -37.97 1.08
C GLY A 241 -15.95 -37.44 2.28
N SER A 242 -16.49 -37.63 3.48
CA SER A 242 -15.85 -37.27 4.74
C SER A 242 -14.82 -38.34 5.12
N ASN A 243 -13.57 -38.20 4.67
CA ASN A 243 -12.47 -38.93 5.30
C ASN A 243 -12.22 -38.32 6.68
N HIS A 244 -12.90 -38.84 7.71
CA HIS A 244 -12.75 -38.41 9.11
C HIS A 244 -11.28 -38.41 9.58
N LEU A 245 -10.44 -39.28 9.01
CA LEU A 245 -8.99 -39.34 9.27
C LEU A 245 -8.21 -38.12 8.75
N ALA A 246 -8.69 -37.41 7.73
CA ALA A 246 -8.04 -36.19 7.23
C ALA A 246 -8.16 -35.01 8.20
N ARG A 247 -9.17 -35.02 9.09
CA ARG A 247 -9.33 -34.02 10.16
C ARG A 247 -8.36 -34.24 11.33
N VAL A 248 -7.86 -35.46 11.51
CA VAL A 248 -6.95 -35.83 12.60
C VAL A 248 -5.50 -35.39 12.32
N PHE A 249 -5.14 -35.15 11.06
CA PHE A 249 -3.78 -34.74 10.63
C PHE A 249 -3.70 -33.32 10.08
N GLY A 250 -4.35 -32.35 10.74
CA GLY A 250 -4.34 -30.97 10.30
C GLY A 250 -3.87 -29.91 11.30
N PRO A 251 -2.73 -30.02 12.02
CA PRO A 251 -2.22 -28.90 12.80
C PRO A 251 -0.99 -28.32 12.09
N HIS A 252 -1.08 -27.98 10.81
CA HIS A 252 -0.12 -26.99 10.32
C HIS A 252 -0.48 -25.70 11.06
N SER A 253 0.34 -25.35 12.05
CA SER A 253 0.20 -24.09 12.76
C SER A 253 0.13 -22.97 11.73
N ARG A 254 -0.84 -22.06 11.89
CA ARG A 254 -0.86 -20.83 11.09
C ARG A 254 0.51 -20.20 11.20
N ILE A 255 1.06 -19.76 10.07
CA ILE A 255 2.38 -19.15 10.06
C ILE A 255 2.34 -17.97 11.03
N LYS A 256 3.31 -17.87 11.93
CA LYS A 256 3.41 -16.70 12.80
C LYS A 256 3.55 -15.48 11.89
N PHE A 257 2.54 -14.62 11.92
CA PHE A 257 2.58 -13.39 11.17
C PHE A 257 3.76 -12.57 11.71
N GLN A 258 4.75 -12.31 10.87
CA GLN A 258 5.69 -11.25 11.15
C GLN A 258 4.89 -9.96 10.96
N THR A 259 4.28 -9.48 12.04
CA THR A 259 3.73 -8.13 12.05
C THR A 259 4.91 -7.22 11.77
N ASN A 260 4.98 -6.66 10.56
CA ASN A 260 5.45 -5.28 10.49
C ASN A 260 4.64 -4.52 11.56
N PRO A 261 5.31 -3.71 12.40
CA PRO A 261 4.65 -3.06 13.53
C PRO A 261 3.33 -2.46 13.05
N THR A 262 2.24 -2.70 13.80
CA THR A 262 0.96 -2.07 13.48
C THR A 262 1.17 -0.55 13.38
N GLN A 263 0.27 0.19 12.72
CA GLN A 263 0.39 1.67 12.74
C GLN A 263 0.52 2.21 14.17
N GLY A 264 -0.15 1.58 15.14
CA GLY A 264 0.01 1.89 16.57
C GLY A 264 1.37 1.48 17.16
N ASP A 265 2.00 0.39 16.72
CA ASP A 265 3.36 0.01 17.13
C ASP A 265 4.43 0.91 16.49
N VAL A 266 4.25 1.27 15.21
CA VAL A 266 5.11 2.25 14.51
C VAL A 266 5.05 3.58 15.24
N GLN A 267 3.84 4.07 15.54
CA GLN A 267 3.64 5.30 16.31
C GLN A 267 4.27 5.20 17.70
N ARG A 268 4.14 4.07 18.43
CA ARG A 268 4.77 3.88 19.73
C ARG A 268 6.30 3.86 19.66
N SER A 269 6.87 3.14 18.69
CA SER A 269 8.32 3.10 18.45
C SER A 269 8.87 4.48 18.08
N HIS A 270 8.14 5.19 17.22
CA HIS A 270 8.44 6.57 16.83
C HIS A 270 8.38 7.52 18.02
N GLN A 271 7.31 7.48 18.82
CA GLN A 271 7.20 8.24 20.08
C GLN A 271 8.32 7.90 21.06
N ALA A 272 8.73 6.64 21.18
CA ALA A 272 9.84 6.25 22.04
C ALA A 272 11.18 6.83 21.56
N LYS A 273 11.43 6.81 20.24
CA LYS A 273 12.58 7.48 19.61
C LYS A 273 12.55 8.99 19.91
N TRP A 274 11.39 9.63 19.77
CA TRP A 274 11.21 11.05 20.05
C TRP A 274 11.38 11.43 21.52
N ARG A 275 10.89 10.61 22.45
CA ARG A 275 11.14 10.81 23.89
C ARG A 275 12.61 10.70 24.25
N ARG A 276 13.36 9.80 23.60
CA ARG A 276 14.83 9.73 23.77
C ARG A 276 15.49 11.01 23.27
N LEU A 277 15.10 11.48 22.09
CA LEU A 277 15.60 12.74 21.53
C LEU A 277 15.23 13.94 22.40
N GLU A 278 14.01 13.98 22.96
CA GLU A 278 13.56 14.98 23.91
C GLU A 278 14.48 15.06 25.13
N SER A 279 14.75 13.92 25.78
CA SER A 279 15.63 13.85 26.94
C SER A 279 17.03 14.37 26.63
N LEU A 280 17.56 14.04 25.45
CA LEU A 280 18.87 14.51 25.00
C LEU A 280 18.90 16.02 24.74
N ILE A 281 17.86 16.57 24.12
CA ILE A 281 17.75 18.01 23.87
C ILE A 281 17.58 18.77 25.19
N ARG A 282 16.73 18.28 26.10
CA ARG A 282 16.57 18.86 27.46
C ARG A 282 17.89 18.84 28.22
N LEU A 283 18.66 17.77 28.11
CA LEU A 283 19.99 17.67 28.71
C LEU A 283 20.98 18.67 28.09
N ALA A 284 21.01 18.78 26.76
CA ALA A 284 21.88 19.69 26.03
C ALA A 284 21.56 21.17 26.29
N LEU A 285 20.29 21.49 26.57
CA LEU A 285 19.81 22.83 26.88
C LEU A 285 19.69 23.09 28.39
N ARG A 286 20.22 22.21 29.24
CA ARG A 286 20.11 22.35 30.70
C ARG A 286 20.76 23.66 31.15
N GLY A 287 20.03 24.44 31.94
CA GLY A 287 20.48 25.75 32.43
C GLY A 287 20.27 26.91 31.45
N GLN A 288 19.75 26.65 30.24
CA GLN A 288 19.30 27.71 29.34
C GLN A 288 17.85 28.12 29.65
N ALA A 289 17.52 29.39 29.44
CA ALA A 289 16.16 29.93 29.59
C ALA A 289 15.28 29.54 28.38
N VAL A 290 15.00 28.24 28.26
CA VAL A 290 14.20 27.64 27.18
C VAL A 290 13.03 26.85 27.77
N ASN A 291 11.93 26.81 27.04
CA ASN A 291 10.82 25.90 27.30
C ASN A 291 10.74 24.87 26.18
N VAL A 292 10.84 23.59 26.54
CA VAL A 292 10.80 22.46 25.60
C VAL A 292 9.47 21.74 25.77
N VAL A 293 8.71 21.65 24.69
CA VAL A 293 7.40 20.99 24.65
C VAL A 293 7.40 19.94 23.55
N TYR A 294 7.02 18.72 23.89
CA TYR A 294 6.73 17.68 22.91
C TYR A 294 5.25 17.75 22.50
N ARG A 295 4.96 17.91 21.21
CA ARG A 295 3.60 17.92 20.67
C ARG A 295 3.50 17.03 19.44
N GLY A 296 2.66 15.99 19.53
CA GLY A 296 2.48 15.03 18.44
C GLY A 296 3.79 14.28 18.14
N ASN A 297 4.42 14.62 17.02
CA ASN A 297 5.67 14.03 16.53
C ASN A 297 6.79 15.08 16.39
N GLU A 298 6.69 16.19 17.13
CA GLU A 298 7.62 17.32 17.02
C GLU A 298 8.04 17.80 18.40
N LEU A 299 9.30 18.23 18.50
CA LEU A 299 9.83 18.91 19.68
C LEU A 299 9.91 20.39 19.41
N ILE A 300 9.21 21.18 20.22
CA ILE A 300 9.17 22.63 20.11
C ILE A 300 10.01 23.18 21.25
N VAL A 301 11.14 23.80 20.91
CA VAL A 301 11.94 24.61 21.83
C VAL A 301 11.50 26.05 21.63
N THR A 302 11.07 26.71 22.69
CA THR A 302 10.80 28.14 22.70
C THR A 302 11.82 28.81 23.60
N ASP A 303 12.42 29.90 23.12
CA ASP A 303 13.42 30.63 23.88
C ASP A 303 13.26 32.13 23.64
N ASN A 304 13.65 32.93 24.64
CA ASN A 304 13.71 34.39 24.55
C ASN A 304 15.10 34.90 24.94
N GLN A 305 16.14 34.12 24.63
CA GLN A 305 17.51 34.49 24.99
C GLN A 305 18.03 35.60 24.07
N PRO A 306 18.97 36.43 24.53
CA PRO A 306 19.62 37.40 23.64
C PRO A 306 20.46 36.70 22.55
N ASP A 307 21.09 35.56 22.86
CA ASP A 307 21.96 34.83 21.94
C ASP A 307 21.31 33.54 21.42
N ALA A 308 20.87 33.57 20.16
CA ALA A 308 20.30 32.41 19.47
C ALA A 308 21.33 31.29 19.20
N SER A 309 22.63 31.60 19.26
CA SER A 309 23.72 30.65 18.95
C SER A 309 23.83 29.54 20.00
N LYS A 310 23.38 29.78 21.23
CA LYS A 310 23.40 28.78 22.32
C LYS A 310 22.46 27.62 22.08
N VAL A 311 21.24 27.89 21.60
CA VAL A 311 20.29 26.83 21.24
C VAL A 311 20.78 26.12 19.99
N TRP A 312 21.23 26.87 18.98
CA TRP A 312 21.72 26.30 17.73
C TRP A 312 22.95 25.39 17.94
N SER A 313 23.93 25.80 18.73
CA SER A 313 25.13 24.99 19.02
C SER A 313 24.78 23.70 19.77
N ALA A 314 23.86 23.75 20.74
CA ALA A 314 23.36 22.57 21.42
C ALA A 314 22.69 21.59 20.45
N LEU A 315 21.83 22.09 19.56
CA LEU A 315 21.18 21.26 18.53
C LEU A 315 22.19 20.66 17.55
N ARG A 316 23.21 21.41 17.13
CA ARG A 316 24.29 20.88 16.28
C ARG A 316 25.05 19.75 16.95
N THR A 317 25.34 19.86 18.24
CA THR A 317 26.01 18.79 19.00
C THR A 317 25.17 17.52 19.05
N VAL A 318 23.86 17.62 19.33
CA VAL A 318 22.97 16.44 19.32
C VAL A 318 22.87 15.85 17.90
N ALA A 319 22.86 16.70 16.87
CA ALA A 319 22.75 16.28 15.48
C ALA A 319 23.97 15.49 14.95
N GLN A 320 25.11 15.52 15.65
CA GLN A 320 26.27 14.68 15.31
C GLN A 320 25.99 13.18 15.53
N LYS A 321 25.12 12.84 16.49
CA LYS A 321 24.78 11.46 16.85
C LYS A 321 23.37 11.05 16.41
N TYR A 322 22.47 12.00 16.23
CA TYR A 322 21.06 11.75 15.91
C TYR A 322 20.63 12.55 14.68
N SER A 323 20.03 11.88 13.70
CA SER A 323 19.51 12.56 12.51
C SER A 323 18.17 13.23 12.80
N PHE A 324 18.12 14.55 12.67
CA PHE A 324 16.90 15.35 12.71
C PHE A 324 17.11 16.64 11.91
N ALA A 325 16.03 17.34 11.62
CA ALA A 325 16.03 18.63 10.96
C ALA A 325 15.27 19.66 11.81
N VAL A 326 15.52 20.94 11.57
CA VAL A 326 15.03 22.05 12.40
C VAL A 326 14.24 23.02 11.52
N ALA A 327 13.04 23.40 11.96
CA ALA A 327 12.31 24.54 11.44
C ALA A 327 12.36 25.66 12.48
N LEU A 328 13.05 26.77 12.17
CA LEU A 328 13.16 27.94 13.03
C LEU A 328 12.11 28.97 12.62
N SER A 329 11.24 29.33 13.56
CA SER A 329 10.32 30.46 13.42
C SER A 329 10.84 31.63 14.25
N SER A 330 11.14 32.76 13.59
CA SER A 330 11.61 33.98 14.27
C SER A 330 11.31 35.23 13.43
N LYS A 331 11.43 36.41 14.04
CA LYS A 331 11.31 37.69 13.33
C LYS A 331 12.54 37.98 12.44
N VAL A 332 13.73 37.62 12.92
CA VAL A 332 15.03 37.81 12.25
C VAL A 332 15.84 36.51 12.33
N LEU A 333 16.54 36.16 11.24
CA LEU A 333 17.53 35.09 11.24
C LEU A 333 18.88 35.62 11.74
N SER A 334 19.22 35.32 12.99
CA SER A 334 20.45 35.81 13.64
C SER A 334 21.57 34.77 13.70
N ILE A 335 21.46 33.67 12.95
CA ILE A 335 22.41 32.54 12.94
C ILE A 335 22.70 32.08 11.51
N SER A 336 23.84 31.42 11.32
CA SER A 336 24.16 30.76 10.04
C SER A 336 23.60 29.33 10.03
N PRO A 337 22.63 29.02 9.14
CA PRO A 337 21.96 27.71 9.10
C PRO A 337 22.77 26.63 8.37
N THR A 338 24.08 26.80 8.20
CA THR A 338 24.91 25.86 7.44
C THR A 338 25.29 24.62 8.24
N GLY A 339 25.38 23.48 7.55
CA GLY A 339 25.76 22.19 8.14
C GLY A 339 24.58 21.36 8.63
N LYS A 340 24.85 20.42 9.54
CA LYS A 340 23.83 19.56 10.17
C LYS A 340 23.46 20.11 11.57
N PRO A 341 22.18 20.06 11.96
CA PRO A 341 21.02 19.57 11.20
C PRO A 341 20.61 20.56 10.10
N MET A 342 19.87 20.12 9.07
CA MET A 342 19.33 21.08 8.10
C MET A 342 18.32 22.01 8.78
N MET A 343 18.34 23.29 8.41
CA MET A 343 17.40 24.27 8.95
C MET A 343 16.51 24.88 7.85
N LEU A 344 15.21 24.88 8.11
CA LEU A 344 14.23 25.73 7.43
C LEU A 344 13.93 26.94 8.31
N TRP A 345 14.22 28.16 7.84
CA TRP A 345 13.80 29.37 8.54
C TRP A 345 12.48 29.90 7.99
N MET A 346 11.58 30.27 8.90
CA MET A 346 10.28 30.87 8.61
C MET A 346 10.18 32.21 9.33
N GLN A 347 10.07 33.28 8.57
CA GLN A 347 9.82 34.59 9.14
C GLN A 347 8.38 34.65 9.67
N THR A 348 8.22 35.01 10.95
CA THR A 348 6.89 35.11 11.58
C THR A 348 6.64 36.52 12.11
N PRO A 349 5.63 37.24 11.60
CA PRO A 349 5.30 38.58 12.07
C PRO A 349 4.58 38.59 13.43
N THR A 350 4.08 37.44 13.87
CA THR A 350 3.29 37.27 15.11
C THR A 350 4.12 37.19 16.38
N VAL A 351 5.44 37.06 16.27
CA VAL A 351 6.32 37.00 17.44
C VAL A 351 6.57 38.43 17.92
N SER A 352 6.01 38.75 19.09
CA SER A 352 5.93 40.12 19.63
C SER A 352 7.28 40.71 20.04
N ASP A 353 8.27 39.87 20.31
CA ASP A 353 9.57 40.27 20.85
C ASP A 353 10.74 39.81 19.94
N ILE A 354 11.78 40.64 19.80
CA ILE A 354 12.91 40.39 18.88
C ILE A 354 13.71 39.14 19.31
N GLY A 355 13.69 38.82 20.61
CA GLY A 355 14.38 37.65 21.18
C GLY A 355 13.60 36.35 21.11
N GLN A 356 12.28 36.38 20.90
CA GLN A 356 11.45 35.19 20.99
C GLN A 356 11.60 34.34 19.72
N ARG A 357 11.86 33.04 19.90
CA ARG A 357 12.08 32.08 18.82
C ARG A 357 11.40 30.76 19.11
N SER A 358 10.96 30.08 18.06
CA SER A 358 10.42 28.73 18.14
C SER A 358 11.19 27.81 17.21
N TRP A 359 11.87 26.82 17.78
CA TRP A 359 12.63 25.80 17.08
C TRP A 359 11.81 24.51 17.08
N ILE A 360 11.31 24.14 15.91
CA ILE A 360 10.54 22.92 15.70
C ILE A 360 11.48 21.86 15.16
N ILE A 361 11.71 20.82 15.93
CA ILE A 361 12.62 19.72 15.60
C ILE A 361 11.78 18.57 15.07
N ARG A 362 12.12 18.09 13.86
CA ARG A 362 11.40 17.03 13.14
C ARG A 362 12.35 15.97 12.62
N GLU A 363 11.79 14.85 12.18
CA GLU A 363 12.55 13.74 11.63
C GLU A 363 13.24 14.18 10.34
N ALA A 364 14.49 13.77 10.18
CA ALA A 364 15.22 13.93 8.94
C ALA A 364 15.08 12.65 8.11
N VAL A 365 14.87 12.82 6.80
CA VAL A 365 14.83 11.73 5.80
C VAL A 365 16.23 11.39 5.31
#